data_AF-A0A8M9QAH7-F1
#
_entry.id   AF-A0A8M9QAH7-F1
#
_cell.length_a   1.000
_cell.length_b   1.000
_cell.length_c   1.000
_cell.angle_alpha   90.00
_cell.angle_beta   90.00
_cell.angle_gamma   90.00
#
_symmetry.space_group_name_H-M   'P 1'
#
loop_
_entity.id
_entity.type
_entity.pdbx_description
1 polymer ?
#
loop_
_entity_poly.entity_id
_entity_poly.type
_entity_poly.pdbx_seq_one_letter_code
_entity_poly.pdbx_strand_id
1 'polypeptide(L)'
;MDTLCSLSGLDPLWDWNVTWYTAHPDLTKCFQHTILVWFPCFYLWICAPFYCLYLKFYDNGRISISSLCCAKTGLALCLASFGFLETVYLLVERRRDIEHHMVFLLSPIIRSLTMILAMLMIHLERLRGFRSSMFLFLFWMLAVVCSLVPLRANIQAIIEEVCTSTLLSNCCCK
;
A
#
# COMPACT_ATOMS: atom_id res chain seq x y z
N MET A 1 0.66 0.27 19.25
CA MET A 1 0.39 1.04 18.00
C MET A 1 -0.19 2.41 18.34
N ASP A 2 -1.07 2.52 19.34
CA ASP A 2 -1.59 3.82 19.82
C ASP A 2 -0.48 4.77 20.30
N THR A 3 0.55 4.24 20.95
CA THR A 3 1.75 5.02 21.32
C THR A 3 2.48 5.56 20.09
N LEU A 4 2.49 4.84 18.97
CA LEU A 4 3.11 5.28 17.72
C LEU A 4 2.29 6.40 17.06
N CYS A 5 0.96 6.31 17.09
CA CYS A 5 0.05 7.37 16.63
C CYS A 5 0.14 8.62 17.52
N SER A 6 0.16 8.44 18.85
CA SER A 6 0.28 9.53 19.83
C SER A 6 1.63 10.22 19.75
N LEU A 7 2.73 9.47 19.58
CA LEU A 7 4.07 10.05 19.38
C LEU A 7 4.16 10.82 18.06
N SER A 8 3.30 10.50 17.09
CA SER A 8 3.19 11.22 15.82
C SER A 8 2.25 12.41 15.87
N GLY A 9 1.75 12.82 17.04
CA GLY A 9 0.82 13.95 17.18
C GLY A 9 -0.53 13.75 16.49
N LEU A 10 -0.91 12.52 16.16
CA LEU A 10 -2.13 12.18 15.41
C LEU A 10 -3.26 11.68 16.31
N ASP A 11 -4.47 11.67 15.76
CA ASP A 11 -5.68 11.08 16.36
C ASP A 11 -5.44 9.62 16.83
N PRO A 12 -6.20 9.13 17.84
CA PRO A 12 -6.12 7.74 18.28
C PRO A 12 -6.29 6.76 17.11
N LEU A 13 -5.74 5.54 17.24
CA LEU A 13 -5.78 4.51 16.18
C LEU A 13 -7.21 4.28 15.67
N TRP A 14 -8.18 4.31 16.58
CA TRP A 14 -9.59 4.16 16.29
C TRP A 14 -10.40 5.26 16.98
N ASP A 15 -10.93 6.20 16.20
CA ASP A 15 -11.88 7.20 16.70
C ASP A 15 -13.29 6.85 16.19
N TRP A 16 -14.19 6.54 17.11
CA TRP A 16 -15.60 6.22 16.81
C TRP A 16 -16.34 7.41 16.20
N ASN A 17 -15.95 8.64 16.56
CA ASN A 17 -16.60 9.84 16.07
C ASN A 17 -16.32 10.05 14.57
N VAL A 18 -15.09 9.73 14.14
CA VAL A 18 -14.62 9.85 12.75
C VAL A 18 -15.03 8.65 11.88
N THR A 19 -15.13 7.44 12.44
CA THR A 19 -15.46 6.23 11.67
C THR A 19 -16.95 6.00 11.46
N TRP A 20 -17.80 6.36 12.43
CA TRP A 20 -19.23 6.01 12.41
C TRP A 20 -20.19 7.20 12.41
N TYR A 21 -19.78 8.35 12.94
CA TYR A 21 -20.67 9.50 13.13
C TYR A 21 -20.44 10.66 12.14
N THR A 22 -19.64 10.46 11.09
CA THR A 22 -19.37 11.44 10.03
C THR A 22 -19.94 11.00 8.68
N ALA A 23 -20.34 11.96 7.84
CA ALA A 23 -20.87 11.70 6.49
C ALA A 23 -19.81 11.12 5.53
N HIS A 24 -18.53 11.30 5.85
CA HIS A 24 -17.37 10.74 5.17
C HIS A 24 -16.62 9.84 6.16
N PRO A 25 -17.02 8.56 6.31
CA PRO A 25 -16.33 7.63 7.21
C PRO A 25 -14.97 7.28 6.61
N ASP A 26 -13.98 8.13 6.87
CA ASP A 26 -12.59 7.87 6.56
C ASP A 26 -11.94 7.18 7.76
N LEU A 27 -11.19 6.10 7.48
CA LEU A 27 -10.34 5.50 8.51
C LEU A 27 -9.31 6.55 8.96
N THR A 28 -8.98 6.56 10.25
CA THR A 28 -8.01 7.52 10.81
C THR A 28 -6.73 7.56 9.98
N LYS A 29 -6.15 8.74 9.78
CA LYS A 29 -4.91 8.89 8.99
C LYS A 29 -3.83 7.94 9.51
N CYS A 30 -3.74 7.74 10.82
CA CYS A 30 -2.78 6.80 11.40
C CYS A 30 -3.04 5.35 10.93
N PHE A 31 -4.29 4.87 10.98
CA PHE A 31 -4.64 3.52 10.53
C PHE A 31 -4.32 3.30 9.05
N GLN A 32 -4.64 4.29 8.20
CA GLN A 32 -4.38 4.20 6.76
C GLN A 32 -2.87 4.14 6.42
N HIS A 33 -2.03 4.91 7.11
CA HIS A 33 -0.59 4.92 6.83
C HIS A 33 0.15 3.78 7.51
N THR A 34 -0.40 3.20 8.59
CA THR A 34 0.21 2.07 9.30
C THR A 34 -0.38 0.74 8.83
N ILE A 35 -1.62 0.41 9.19
CA ILE A 35 -2.19 -0.92 9.02
C ILE A 35 -2.37 -1.28 7.55
N LEU A 36 -2.82 -0.35 6.70
CA LEU A 36 -3.01 -0.62 5.27
C LEU A 36 -1.69 -0.88 4.54
N VAL A 37 -0.61 -0.19 4.92
CA VAL A 37 0.73 -0.44 4.39
C VAL A 37 1.28 -1.75 4.95
N TRP A 38 1.07 -2.00 6.24
CA TRP A 38 1.64 -3.16 6.94
C TRP A 38 0.94 -4.45 6.55
N PHE A 39 -0.36 -4.46 6.30
CA PHE A 39 -1.14 -5.68 5.97
C PHE A 39 -0.59 -6.48 4.78
N PRO A 40 -0.42 -5.92 3.56
CA PRO A 40 0.16 -6.65 2.43
C PRO A 40 1.62 -7.05 2.71
N CYS A 41 2.35 -6.21 3.46
CA CYS A 41 3.73 -6.51 3.84
C CYS A 41 3.80 -7.73 4.75
N PHE A 42 3.01 -7.77 5.83
CA PHE A 42 2.94 -8.90 6.75
C PHE A 42 2.55 -10.19 6.05
N TYR A 43 1.58 -10.13 5.13
CA TYR A 43 1.21 -11.26 4.30
C TYR A 43 2.42 -11.79 3.52
N LEU A 44 3.15 -10.93 2.80
CA LEU A 44 4.31 -11.36 2.02
C LEU A 44 5.45 -11.86 2.92
N TRP A 45 5.74 -11.18 4.02
CA TRP A 45 6.81 -11.56 4.96
C TRP A 45 6.55 -12.89 5.64
N ILE A 46 5.31 -13.19 6.01
CA ILE A 46 4.94 -14.48 6.61
C ILE A 46 4.92 -15.55 5.53
N CYS A 47 4.30 -15.31 4.38
CA CYS A 47 4.16 -16.31 3.33
C CYS A 47 5.48 -16.62 2.60
N ALA A 48 6.39 -15.65 2.44
CA ALA A 48 7.65 -15.82 1.72
C ALA A 48 8.53 -16.97 2.23
N PRO A 49 8.85 -17.11 3.54
CA PRO A 49 9.63 -18.23 4.04
C PRO A 49 8.92 -19.57 3.83
N PHE A 50 7.60 -19.65 4.07
CA PHE A 50 6.83 -20.87 3.81
C PHE A 50 6.82 -21.24 2.33
N TYR A 51 6.68 -20.25 1.45
CA TYR A 51 6.72 -20.45 0.01
C TYR A 51 8.11 -20.86 -0.48
N CYS A 52 9.18 -20.26 0.06
CA CYS A 52 10.55 -20.69 -0.19
C CYS A 52 10.81 -22.14 0.21
N LEU A 53 10.32 -22.55 1.39
CA LEU A 53 10.44 -23.93 1.87
C LEU A 53 9.63 -24.88 0.97
N TYR A 54 8.39 -24.53 0.66
CA TYR A 54 7.53 -25.30 -0.26
C TYR A 54 8.22 -25.50 -1.62
N LEU A 55 8.75 -24.43 -2.22
CA LEU A 55 9.49 -24.49 -3.48
C LEU A 55 10.79 -25.30 -3.39
N LYS A 56 11.43 -25.38 -2.20
CA LYS A 56 12.63 -26.20 -1.99
C LYS A 56 12.28 -27.69 -1.91
N PHE A 57 11.16 -28.04 -1.28
CA PHE A 57 10.73 -29.44 -1.17
C PHE A 57 10.12 -29.97 -2.46
N TYR A 58 9.42 -29.12 -3.21
CA TYR A 58 8.65 -29.52 -4.38
C TYR A 58 9.36 -29.18 -5.70
N ASP A 59 10.70 -29.23 -5.76
CA ASP A 59 11.50 -28.91 -6.95
C ASP A 59 11.32 -29.96 -8.08
N ASN A 60 10.15 -29.96 -8.70
CA ASN A 60 9.89 -30.68 -9.94
C ASN A 60 10.40 -29.80 -11.09
N GLY A 61 11.62 -30.10 -11.52
CA GLY A 61 12.44 -29.32 -12.43
C GLY A 61 11.74 -28.59 -13.59
N ARG A 62 12.37 -27.50 -14.04
CA ARG A 62 12.15 -26.72 -15.29
C ARG A 62 10.81 -26.97 -15.99
N ILE A 63 9.72 -26.41 -15.45
CA ILE A 63 8.46 -26.29 -16.20
C ILE A 63 8.58 -25.12 -17.19
N SER A 64 8.23 -25.35 -18.45
CA SER A 64 8.30 -24.36 -19.53
C SER A 64 7.48 -23.11 -19.22
N ILE A 65 8.05 -21.93 -19.52
CA ILE A 65 7.36 -20.63 -19.45
C ILE A 65 6.11 -20.69 -20.32
N SER A 66 4.93 -20.77 -19.69
CA SER A 66 3.66 -20.67 -20.40
C SER A 66 3.31 -19.21 -20.64
N SER A 67 2.72 -18.88 -21.79
CA SER A 67 2.22 -17.53 -22.12
C SER A 67 1.36 -16.91 -21.01
N LEU A 68 0.58 -17.73 -20.29
CA LEU A 68 -0.18 -17.32 -19.09
C LEU A 68 0.70 -16.74 -17.97
N CYS A 69 1.94 -17.23 -17.82
CA CYS A 69 2.92 -16.68 -16.89
C CYS A 69 3.35 -15.28 -17.32
N CYS A 70 3.67 -15.09 -18.60
CA CYS A 70 4.11 -13.80 -19.14
C CYS A 70 3.01 -12.73 -18.96
N ALA A 71 1.76 -13.05 -19.28
CA ALA A 71 0.62 -12.16 -19.06
C ALA A 71 0.43 -11.83 -17.57
N LYS A 72 0.49 -12.83 -16.68
CA LYS A 72 0.36 -12.63 -15.23
C LYS A 72 1.51 -11.81 -14.64
N THR A 73 2.75 -12.04 -15.08
CA THR A 73 3.90 -11.22 -14.68
C THR A 73 3.77 -9.80 -15.22
N GLY A 74 3.27 -9.62 -16.44
CA GLY A 74 2.99 -8.30 -17.01
C GLY A 74 1.98 -7.54 -16.16
N LEU A 75 0.85 -8.18 -15.81
CA LEU A 75 -0.16 -7.58 -14.93
C LEU A 75 0.41 -7.24 -13.55
N ALA A 76 1.20 -8.15 -12.93
CA ALA A 76 1.85 -7.87 -11.66
C ALA A 76 2.80 -6.67 -11.74
N LEU A 77 3.58 -6.55 -12.83
CA LEU A 77 4.45 -5.40 -13.06
C LEU A 77 3.67 -4.11 -13.30
N CYS A 78 2.54 -4.15 -14.03
CA CYS A 78 1.67 -3.00 -14.21
C CYS A 78 1.09 -2.53 -12.87
N LEU A 79 0.54 -3.44 -12.07
CA LEU A 79 0.03 -3.13 -10.73
C LEU A 79 1.14 -2.61 -9.81
N ALA A 80 2.35 -3.18 -9.92
CA ALA A 80 3.52 -2.72 -9.18
C ALA A 80 3.91 -1.29 -9.54
N SER A 81 3.93 -0.97 -10.84
CA SER A 81 4.24 0.38 -11.30
C SER A 81 3.20 1.39 -10.82
N PHE A 82 1.91 1.04 -10.87
CA PHE A 82 0.84 1.89 -10.36
C PHE A 82 0.98 2.15 -8.85
N GLY A 83 1.17 1.10 -8.05
CA GLY A 83 1.38 1.24 -6.61
C GLY A 83 2.67 1.99 -6.23
N PHE A 84 3.73 1.86 -7.04
CA PHE A 84 4.96 2.63 -6.87
C PHE A 84 4.74 4.12 -7.16
N LEU A 85 4.09 4.47 -8.28
CA LEU A 85 3.77 5.85 -8.64
C LEU A 85 2.91 6.53 -7.57
N GLU A 86 1.91 5.83 -7.05
CA GLU A 86 1.09 6.30 -5.94
C GLU A 86 1.93 6.54 -4.67
N THR A 87 2.91 5.68 -4.38
CA THR A 87 3.85 5.90 -3.27
C THR A 87 4.63 7.19 -3.48
N VAL A 88 5.21 7.39 -4.67
CA VAL A 88 6.02 8.55 -4.98
C VAL A 88 5.17 9.82 -4.89
N TYR A 89 3.93 9.78 -5.38
CA TYR A 89 2.99 10.89 -5.26
C TYR A 89 2.71 11.23 -3.78
N LEU A 90 2.35 10.25 -2.96
CA LEU A 90 2.12 10.45 -1.52
C LEU A 90 3.37 10.93 -0.77
N LEU A 91 4.56 10.46 -1.17
CA LEU A 91 5.83 10.89 -0.59
C LEU A 91 6.15 12.35 -0.95
N VAL A 92 5.94 12.75 -2.20
CA VAL A 92 6.15 14.13 -2.66
C VAL A 92 5.17 15.08 -1.99
N GLU A 93 3.90 14.68 -1.88
CA GLU A 93 2.85 15.48 -1.25
C GLU A 93 3.14 15.68 0.24
N ARG A 94 3.40 14.60 1.00
CA ARG A 94 3.72 14.70 2.43
C ARG A 94 5.05 15.36 2.72
N ARG A 95 6.01 15.35 1.79
CA ARG A 95 7.30 16.05 2.02
C ARG A 95 7.10 17.57 2.15
N ARG A 96 5.96 18.13 1.76
CA ARG A 96 5.62 19.52 2.09
C ARG A 96 5.15 19.73 3.54
N ASP A 97 4.58 18.70 4.16
CA ASP A 97 4.18 18.70 5.57
C ASP A 97 5.37 18.26 6.46
N ILE A 98 6.34 19.16 6.62
CA ILE A 98 7.67 18.87 7.18
C ILE A 98 7.70 18.48 8.68
N GLU A 99 6.56 18.45 9.40
CA GLU A 99 6.59 18.44 10.88
C GLU A 99 6.13 17.15 11.60
N HIS A 100 5.92 16.00 10.94
CA HIS A 100 5.46 14.79 11.65
C HIS A 100 6.29 13.51 11.40
N HIS A 101 7.23 13.30 12.33
CA HIS A 101 7.53 12.07 13.11
C HIS A 101 7.73 10.70 12.41
N MET A 102 8.60 9.88 13.03
CA MET A 102 9.23 8.61 12.58
C MET A 102 8.40 7.64 11.71
N VAL A 103 7.08 7.63 11.85
CA VAL A 103 6.18 6.75 11.07
C VAL A 103 6.30 7.02 9.56
N PHE A 104 6.58 8.26 9.17
CA PHE A 104 6.78 8.62 7.77
C PHE A 104 8.08 8.07 7.18
N LEU A 105 9.11 7.84 7.98
CA LEU A 105 10.35 7.18 7.54
C LEU A 105 10.18 5.66 7.48
N LEU A 106 9.43 5.10 8.44
CA LEU A 106 9.26 3.66 8.53
C LEU A 106 8.43 3.09 7.37
N SER A 107 7.43 3.84 6.90
CA SER A 107 6.57 3.47 5.78
C SER A 107 7.34 3.21 4.46
N PRO A 108 8.15 4.14 3.92
CA PRO A 108 8.93 3.92 2.70
C PRO A 108 10.01 2.86 2.87
N ILE A 109 10.61 2.72 4.07
CA ILE A 109 11.60 1.66 4.34
C ILE A 109 10.94 0.28 4.23
N ILE A 110 9.82 0.07 4.93
CA ILE A 110 9.09 -1.20 4.88
C ILE A 110 8.64 -1.50 3.46
N ARG A 111 8.06 -0.51 2.75
CA ARG A 111 7.68 -0.66 1.34
C ARG A 111 8.86 -1.05 0.48
N SER A 112 10.01 -0.38 0.60
CA SER A 112 11.23 -0.71 -0.15
C SER A 112 11.71 -2.14 0.12
N LEU A 113 11.73 -2.55 1.39
CA LEU A 113 12.07 -3.93 1.78
C LEU A 113 11.09 -4.94 1.17
N THR A 114 9.79 -4.64 1.15
CA THR A 114 8.79 -5.53 0.54
C THR A 114 8.90 -5.61 -0.98
N MET A 115 9.29 -4.52 -1.65
CA MET A 115 9.60 -4.54 -3.08
C MET A 115 10.80 -5.44 -3.36
N ILE A 116 11.88 -5.33 -2.56
CA ILE A 116 13.06 -6.21 -2.69
C ILE A 116 12.65 -7.67 -2.46
N LEU A 117 11.84 -7.95 -1.44
CA LEU A 117 11.36 -9.30 -1.12
C LEU A 117 10.46 -9.85 -2.25
N ALA A 118 9.56 -9.04 -2.80
CA ALA A 118 8.70 -9.41 -3.92
C ALA A 118 9.53 -9.69 -5.19
N MET A 119 10.54 -8.87 -5.48
CA MET A 119 11.46 -9.08 -6.59
C MET A 119 12.26 -10.37 -6.40
N LEU A 120 12.77 -10.63 -5.19
CA LEU A 120 13.45 -11.87 -4.88
C LEU A 120 12.52 -13.08 -5.10
N MET A 121 11.24 -13.00 -4.70
CA MET A 121 10.27 -14.07 -4.98
C MET A 121 10.07 -14.28 -6.49
N ILE A 122 9.91 -13.21 -7.27
CA ILE A 122 9.82 -13.30 -8.74
C ILE A 122 11.08 -13.95 -9.32
N HIS A 123 12.26 -13.58 -8.81
CA HIS A 123 13.53 -14.17 -9.25
C HIS A 123 13.63 -15.65 -8.89
N LEU A 124 13.23 -16.06 -7.68
CA LEU A 124 13.22 -17.46 -7.27
C LEU A 124 12.23 -18.29 -8.09
N GLU A 125 11.05 -17.75 -8.38
CA GLU A 125 10.07 -18.36 -9.29
C GLU A 125 10.66 -18.52 -10.70
N ARG A 126 11.34 -17.50 -11.20
CA ARG A 126 11.98 -17.52 -12.53
C ARG A 126 13.14 -18.51 -12.59
N LEU A 127 13.96 -18.60 -11.55
CA LEU A 127 15.10 -19.52 -11.46
C LEU A 127 14.64 -20.97 -11.38
N ARG A 128 13.58 -21.25 -10.62
CA ARG A 128 13.04 -22.61 -10.49
C ARG A 128 12.02 -22.98 -11.58
N GLY A 129 11.61 -22.03 -12.43
CA GLY A 129 10.57 -22.25 -13.43
C GLY A 129 9.18 -22.50 -12.83
N PHE A 130 8.96 -22.07 -11.58
CA PHE A 130 7.68 -22.25 -10.91
C PHE A 130 6.69 -21.16 -11.34
N ARG A 131 5.48 -21.58 -11.74
CA ARG A 131 4.41 -20.70 -12.22
C ARG A 131 3.66 -19.98 -11.09
N SER A 132 3.85 -20.32 -9.82
CA SER A 132 2.92 -19.96 -8.75
C SER A 132 2.97 -18.47 -8.32
N SER A 133 2.87 -17.57 -9.29
CA SER A 133 2.64 -16.13 -9.17
C SER A 133 1.28 -15.77 -8.58
N MET A 134 0.46 -16.75 -8.16
CA MET A 134 -0.80 -16.49 -7.47
C MET A 134 -0.53 -15.81 -6.13
N PHE A 135 0.51 -16.23 -5.40
CA PHE A 135 0.91 -15.61 -4.15
C PHE A 135 1.26 -14.13 -4.34
N LEU A 136 2.07 -13.83 -5.36
CA LEU A 136 2.43 -12.46 -5.71
C LEU A 136 1.24 -11.66 -6.24
N PHE A 137 0.39 -12.27 -7.06
CA PHE A 137 -0.82 -11.61 -7.58
C PHE A 137 -1.74 -11.18 -6.44
N LEU A 138 -2.00 -12.07 -5.46
CA LEU A 138 -2.80 -11.73 -4.29
C LEU A 138 -2.17 -10.62 -3.45
N PHE A 139 -0.84 -10.65 -3.25
CA PHE A 139 -0.11 -9.57 -2.59
C PHE A 139 -0.31 -8.23 -3.32
N TRP A 140 -0.14 -8.19 -4.64
CA TRP A 140 -0.28 -6.97 -5.42
C TRP A 140 -1.72 -6.46 -5.42
N MET A 141 -2.71 -7.34 -5.56
CA MET A 141 -4.12 -6.97 -5.48
C MET A 141 -4.46 -6.39 -4.10
N LEU A 142 -4.02 -7.03 -3.03
CA LEU A 142 -4.18 -6.51 -1.66
C LEU A 142 -3.48 -5.17 -1.48
N ALA A 143 -2.26 -5.02 -2.00
CA ALA A 143 -1.51 -3.77 -1.91
C ALA A 143 -2.22 -2.62 -2.63
N VAL A 144 -2.77 -2.86 -3.82
CA VAL A 144 -3.54 -1.86 -4.58
C VAL A 144 -4.86 -1.53 -3.87
N VAL A 145 -5.61 -2.54 -3.40
CA VAL A 145 -6.86 -2.29 -2.65
C VAL A 145 -6.58 -1.48 -1.38
N CYS A 146 -5.49 -1.80 -0.67
CA CYS A 146 -5.07 -1.03 0.51
C CYS A 146 -4.59 0.39 0.16
N SER A 147 -3.96 0.63 -1.00
CA SER A 147 -3.48 1.97 -1.37
C SER A 147 -4.58 2.88 -1.90
N LEU A 148 -5.59 2.31 -2.58
CA LEU A 148 -6.74 3.06 -3.06
C LEU A 148 -7.52 3.78 -1.94
N VAL A 149 -7.50 3.26 -0.70
CA VAL A 149 -8.22 3.84 0.45
C VAL A 149 -7.65 5.20 0.91
N PRO A 150 -6.35 5.38 1.18
CA PRO A 150 -5.81 6.71 1.45
C PRO A 150 -5.90 7.65 0.25
N LEU A 151 -5.84 7.13 -0.98
CA LEU A 151 -5.99 7.95 -2.18
C LEU A 151 -7.37 8.60 -2.25
N ARG A 152 -8.45 7.83 -2.05
CA ARG A 152 -9.81 8.39 -2.01
C ARG A 152 -9.99 9.42 -0.90
N ALA A 153 -9.46 9.16 0.30
CA ALA A 153 -9.57 10.07 1.43
C ALA A 153 -8.85 11.40 1.14
N ASN A 154 -7.64 11.36 0.57
CA ASN A 154 -6.93 12.57 0.18
C ASN A 154 -7.66 13.34 -0.94
N ILE A 155 -8.21 12.65 -1.93
CA ILE A 155 -8.99 13.29 -3.01
C ILE A 155 -10.24 13.97 -2.44
N GLN A 156 -10.96 13.32 -1.52
CA GLN A 156 -12.13 13.90 -0.87
C GLN A 156 -11.76 15.14 -0.04
N ALA A 157 -10.69 15.07 0.76
CA ALA A 157 -10.20 16.21 1.52
C ALA A 157 -9.83 17.41 0.62
N ILE A 158 -9.14 17.17 -0.49
CA ILE A 158 -8.80 18.24 -1.45
C ILE A 158 -10.06 18.83 -2.10
N ILE A 159 -11.03 17.99 -2.49
CA ILE A 159 -12.30 18.47 -3.06
C ILE A 159 -13.08 19.32 -2.05
N GLU A 160 -13.08 18.93 -0.77
CA GLU A 160 -13.72 19.70 0.30
C GLU A 160 -13.02 21.05 0.52
N GLU A 161 -11.69 21.10 0.58
CA GLU A 161 -10.93 22.36 0.69
C GLU A 161 -11.20 23.30 -0.51
N VAL A 162 -11.19 22.75 -1.72
CA VAL A 162 -11.50 23.49 -2.94
C VAL A 162 -12.95 23.95 -2.94
N CYS A 163 -13.92 23.10 -2.57
CA CYS A 163 -15.33 23.48 -2.52
C CYS A 163 -15.59 24.53 -1.44
N THR A 164 -14.96 24.41 -0.26
CA THR A 164 -15.10 25.38 0.84
C THR A 164 -14.50 26.73 0.47
N SER A 165 -13.31 26.76 -0.16
CA SER A 165 -12.72 28.00 -0.66
C SER A 165 -13.52 28.61 -1.81
N THR A 166 -14.09 27.79 -2.70
CA THR A 166 -14.96 28.27 -3.79
C THR A 166 -16.29 28.80 -3.26
N LEU A 167 -16.91 28.14 -2.27
CA LEU A 167 -18.13 28.61 -1.60
C LEU A 167 -17.86 29.88 -0.78
N LEU A 168 -16.72 29.98 -0.08
CA LEU A 168 -16.28 31.23 0.57
C LEU A 168 -16.04 32.34 -0.46
N SER A 169 -15.46 32.02 -1.62
CA SER A 169 -15.27 33.00 -2.70
C SER A 169 -16.60 33.46 -3.30
N ASN A 170 -17.59 32.56 -3.44
CA ASN A 170 -18.93 32.90 -3.91
C ASN A 170 -19.72 33.70 -2.88
N CYS A 171 -19.44 33.55 -1.58
CA CYS A 171 -20.02 34.38 -0.52
C CYS A 171 -19.41 35.79 -0.45
N CYS A 172 -18.22 36.03 -1.03
CA CYS A 172 -17.60 37.36 -0.98
C CYS A 172 -18.10 38.33 -2.07
N CYS A 173 -19.01 37.89 -2.94
CA CYS A 173 -19.59 38.73 -4.01
C CYS A 173 -21.11 38.92 -3.87
N LYS A 174 -21.61 39.06 -2.64
CA LYS A 174 -22.95 39.58 -2.37
C LYS A 174 -22.94 40.55 -1.20
#